data_AF-A0A523YGC3-F1
#
_entry.id   AF-A0A523YGC3-F1
#
_cell.length_a   1.000
_cell.length_b   1.000
_cell.length_c   1.000
_cell.angle_alpha   90.00
_cell.angle_beta   90.00
_cell.angle_gamma   90.00
#
_symmetry.space_group_name_H-M   'P 1'
#
loop_
_entity.id
_entity.type
_entity.pdbx_description
1 polymer ?
#
loop_
_entity_poly.entity_id
_entity_poly.type
_entity_poly.pdbx_seq_one_letter_code
_entity_poly.pdbx_strand_id
1 'polypeptide(L)'
;MPRKEANNDRNPSIGRFVPGKGIEYPICAFSLLIKERPDLGLLMIRNGPLKENTGRKMRDKDLRRNTTIKDFILNLELPMVCQLSKVVFNMDSAQRFGGRGRAKAVKDYSWRDTIGKTTELYEGVSCQKQQA
;
A
#
# COMPACT_ATOMS: atom_id res chain seq x y z
N MET A 1 26.92 21.32 15.55
CA MET A 1 26.88 20.67 14.22
C MET A 1 25.47 20.16 13.96
N PRO A 2 24.65 20.79 13.10
CA PRO A 2 23.34 20.24 12.79
C PRO A 2 23.53 19.01 11.88
N ARG A 3 22.94 17.89 12.32
CA ARG A 3 22.94 16.61 11.62
C ARG A 3 22.17 16.80 10.32
N LYS A 4 22.82 16.65 9.15
CA LYS A 4 22.17 16.66 7.83
C LYS A 4 20.98 15.69 7.88
N GLU A 5 19.77 16.20 7.71
CA GLU A 5 18.60 15.36 7.46
C GLU A 5 18.86 14.63 6.15
N ALA A 6 19.16 13.33 6.25
CA ALA A 6 19.37 12.48 5.10
C ALA A 6 18.09 12.51 4.27
N ASN A 7 18.19 13.02 3.05
CA ASN A 7 17.14 13.02 2.06
C ASN A 7 16.82 11.55 1.74
N ASN A 8 15.85 10.99 2.45
CA ASN A 8 15.63 9.55 2.54
C ASN A 8 14.44 9.21 1.64
N ASP A 9 14.75 8.96 0.37
CA ASP A 9 13.77 8.58 -0.65
C ASP A 9 13.13 7.25 -0.24
N ARG A 10 11.89 7.32 0.24
CA ARG A 10 11.16 6.17 0.79
C ARG A 10 10.21 5.58 -0.23
N ASN A 11 10.10 4.26 -0.27
CA ASN A 11 9.07 3.55 -1.02
C ASN A 11 7.95 3.06 -0.06
N PRO A 12 6.70 3.51 -0.17
CA PRO A 12 5.66 3.17 0.79
C PRO A 12 4.99 1.83 0.41
N SER A 13 4.70 1.00 1.40
CA SER A 13 3.96 -0.25 1.24
C SER A 13 2.88 -0.37 2.32
N ILE A 14 1.64 -0.11 1.95
CA ILE A 14 0.47 -0.08 2.85
C ILE A 14 -0.27 -1.44 2.78
N GLY A 15 -0.81 -1.92 3.92
CA GLY A 15 -1.57 -3.18 3.99
C GLY A 15 -1.67 -3.79 5.39
N ARG A 16 -2.34 -4.93 5.53
CA ARG A 16 -2.37 -5.70 6.80
C ARG A 16 -1.31 -6.80 6.82
N PHE A 17 -0.72 -7.08 8.00
CA PHE A 17 0.20 -8.19 8.22
C PHE A 17 -0.54 -9.52 8.43
N VAL A 18 -1.12 -10.08 7.36
CA VAL A 18 -1.87 -11.35 7.41
C VAL A 18 -1.34 -12.38 6.38
N PRO A 19 -1.44 -13.69 6.67
CA PRO A 19 -1.05 -14.74 5.73
C PRO A 19 -1.76 -14.59 4.37
N GLY A 20 -1.10 -14.98 3.28
CA GLY A 20 -1.66 -14.91 1.92
C GLY A 20 -1.57 -13.53 1.23
N LYS A 21 -1.14 -12.47 1.93
CA LYS A 21 -0.92 -11.13 1.32
C LYS A 21 0.44 -10.96 0.63
N GLY A 22 1.31 -11.99 0.66
CA GLY A 22 2.61 -11.96 -0.01
C GLY A 22 3.54 -10.87 0.52
N ILE A 23 3.69 -10.79 1.83
CA ILE A 23 4.36 -9.69 2.53
C ILE A 23 5.88 -9.77 2.40
N GLU A 24 6.36 -10.99 2.19
CA GLU A 24 7.73 -11.33 1.88
C GLU A 24 8.18 -10.78 0.51
N TYR A 25 7.30 -10.59 -0.46
CA TYR A 25 7.69 -10.14 -1.80
C TYR A 25 8.24 -8.71 -1.82
N PRO A 26 7.61 -7.69 -1.20
CA PRO A 26 8.19 -6.36 -1.08
C PRO A 26 9.58 -6.36 -0.41
N ILE A 27 9.76 -7.18 0.62
CA ILE A 27 11.03 -7.26 1.36
C ILE A 27 12.10 -7.93 0.51
N CYS A 28 11.75 -9.01 -0.19
CA CYS A 28 12.65 -9.68 -1.12
C CYS A 28 13.04 -8.78 -2.30
N ALA A 29 12.07 -8.10 -2.93
CA ALA A 29 12.34 -7.17 -4.02
C ALA A 29 13.24 -6.01 -3.56
N PHE A 30 12.94 -5.43 -2.39
CA PHE A 30 13.75 -4.35 -1.84
C PHE A 30 15.18 -4.81 -1.48
N SER A 31 15.35 -6.06 -1.06
CA SER A 31 16.68 -6.63 -0.79
C SER A 31 17.59 -6.74 -2.01
N LEU A 32 17.00 -6.79 -3.21
CA LEU A 32 17.75 -6.71 -4.47
C LEU A 32 18.04 -5.25 -4.81
N LEU A 33 17.03 -4.38 -4.68
CA LEU A 33 17.13 -2.97 -5.03
C LEU A 33 18.17 -2.21 -4.20
N ILE A 34 18.28 -2.51 -2.91
CA ILE A 34 19.23 -1.81 -2.02
C ILE A 34 20.70 -2.07 -2.40
N LYS A 35 20.99 -3.16 -3.13
CA LYS A 35 22.34 -3.46 -3.62
C LYS A 35 22.78 -2.47 -4.70
N GLU A 36 21.85 -1.99 -5.50
CA GLU A 36 22.12 -1.02 -6.57
C GLU A 36 21.86 0.43 -6.11
N ARG A 37 20.93 0.61 -5.18
CA ARG A 37 20.47 1.91 -4.68
C ARG A 37 20.46 1.93 -3.15
N PRO A 38 21.64 2.04 -2.51
CA PRO A 38 21.77 2.02 -1.05
C PRO A 38 21.19 3.28 -0.37
N ASP A 39 20.90 4.32 -1.16
CA ASP A 39 20.26 5.58 -0.75
C ASP A 39 18.76 5.44 -0.45
N LEU A 40 18.14 4.34 -0.86
CA LEU A 40 16.70 4.15 -0.74
C LEU A 40 16.30 3.61 0.64
N GLY A 41 15.14 4.07 1.10
CA GLY A 41 14.45 3.54 2.27
C GLY A 41 13.16 2.81 1.90
N LEU A 42 12.81 1.75 2.63
CA LEU A 42 11.50 1.10 2.55
C LEU A 42 10.64 1.55 3.74
N LEU A 43 9.45 2.10 3.47
CA LEU A 43 8.47 2.44 4.50
C LEU A 43 7.28 1.46 4.41
N MET A 44 7.15 0.57 5.40
CA MET A 44 6.01 -0.34 5.49
C MET A 44 5.02 0.19 6.53
N ILE A 45 3.77 0.43 6.13
CA ILE A 45 2.70 0.90 7.02
C ILE A 45 1.69 -0.21 7.16
N ARG A 46 1.92 -1.09 8.14
CA ARG A 46 1.16 -2.34 8.30
C ARG A 46 1.14 -2.78 9.75
N ASN A 47 -0.01 -3.25 10.21
CA ASN A 47 -0.17 -3.91 11.51
C ASN A 47 -0.76 -5.33 11.34
N GLY A 48 -0.45 -6.25 12.26
CA GLY A 48 -0.99 -7.62 12.26
C GLY A 48 -0.03 -8.69 12.80
N PRO A 49 -0.52 -9.93 12.96
CA PRO A 49 0.18 -11.02 13.66
C PRO A 49 1.51 -11.43 13.01
N LEU A 50 1.70 -11.19 11.71
CA LEU A 50 2.97 -11.52 11.02
C LEU A 50 4.09 -10.49 11.21
N LYS A 51 3.85 -9.40 11.97
CA LYS A 51 4.85 -8.33 12.19
C LYS A 51 6.14 -8.88 12.79
N GLU A 52 6.05 -9.78 13.77
CA GLU A 52 7.22 -10.32 14.47
C GLU A 52 8.07 -11.23 13.58
N ASN A 53 7.42 -12.10 12.79
CA ASN A 53 8.08 -13.00 11.85
C ASN A 53 8.73 -12.21 10.70
N THR A 54 8.11 -11.10 10.29
CA THR A 54 8.69 -10.16 9.33
C THR A 54 9.95 -9.50 9.89
N GLY A 55 9.93 -9.13 11.17
CA GLY A 55 11.09 -8.56 11.87
C GLY A 55 12.30 -9.51 11.97
N ARG A 56 12.08 -10.83 11.95
CA ARG A 56 13.14 -11.86 11.83
C ARG A 56 13.73 -11.87 10.42
N LYS A 57 12.91 -12.01 9.37
CA LYS A 57 13.38 -12.02 7.97
C LYS A 57 14.16 -10.77 7.54
N MET A 58 13.88 -9.62 8.16
CA MET A 58 14.64 -8.38 7.91
C MET A 58 16.01 -8.36 8.60
N ARG A 59 16.18 -9.05 9.73
CA ARG A 59 17.49 -9.21 10.40
C ARG A 59 18.42 -10.06 9.55
N ASP A 60 17.89 -11.13 8.97
CA ASP A 60 18.67 -12.07 8.16
C ASP A 60 19.18 -11.45 6.85
N LYS A 61 18.64 -10.30 6.43
CA LYS A 61 18.97 -9.60 5.18
C LYS A 61 19.68 -8.25 5.39
N ASP A 62 20.02 -7.88 6.62
CA ASP A 62 20.60 -6.58 7.01
C ASP A 62 19.83 -5.33 6.51
N LEU A 63 18.51 -5.46 6.32
CA LEU A 63 17.68 -4.39 5.75
C LEU A 63 17.16 -3.40 6.81
N ARG A 64 17.49 -3.62 8.09
CA ARG A 64 16.95 -2.84 9.21
C ARG A 64 17.31 -1.37 9.14
N ARG A 65 18.51 -1.04 8.65
CA ARG A 65 18.97 0.35 8.59
C ARG A 65 18.18 1.19 7.59
N ASN A 66 17.67 0.52 6.54
CA ASN A 66 17.00 1.18 5.42
C ASN A 66 15.50 0.90 5.41
N THR A 67 14.93 0.31 6.47
CA THR A 67 13.50 -0.01 6.54
C THR A 67 12.84 0.59 7.77
N THR A 68 11.77 1.36 7.57
CA THR A 68 10.91 1.87 8.63
C THR A 68 9.58 1.12 8.60
N ILE A 69 9.17 0.52 9.73
CA ILE A 69 7.84 -0.07 9.88
C ILE A 69 7.03 0.83 10.80
N LYS A 70 5.87 1.30 10.33
CA LYS A 70 4.87 2.01 11.13
C LYS A 70 3.62 1.15 11.24
N ASP A 71 3.07 1.07 12.45
CA ASP A 71 1.84 0.30 12.70
C ASP A 71 0.60 1.04 12.24
N PHE A 72 0.62 2.36 12.35
CA PHE A 72 -0.51 3.22 12.06
C PHE A 72 -0.04 4.56 11.50
N ILE A 73 -0.84 5.08 10.57
CA ILE A 73 -0.78 6.45 10.04
C ILE A 73 -2.23 6.91 9.90
N LEU A 74 -2.50 8.17 10.26
CA LEU A 74 -3.83 8.75 10.09
C LEU A 74 -4.17 8.79 8.60
N ASN A 75 -5.42 8.48 8.24
CA ASN A 75 -5.84 8.44 6.83
C ASN A 75 -5.58 9.77 6.10
N LEU A 76 -5.71 10.90 6.81
CA LEU A 76 -5.43 12.24 6.30
C LEU A 76 -3.95 12.44 5.92
N GLU A 77 -3.03 11.70 6.55
CA GLU A 77 -1.59 11.79 6.30
C GLU A 77 -1.14 10.86 5.17
N LEU A 78 -1.94 9.86 4.77
CA LEU A 78 -1.57 8.90 3.72
C LEU A 78 -1.25 9.57 2.37
N PRO A 79 -2.03 10.55 1.87
CA PRO A 79 -1.70 11.24 0.63
C PRO A 79 -0.34 11.93 0.69
N MET A 80 -0.03 12.58 1.81
CA MET A 80 1.26 13.25 2.01
C MET A 80 2.40 12.24 2.03
N VAL A 81 2.24 11.13 2.77
CA VAL A 81 3.26 10.08 2.83
C VAL A 81 3.52 9.48 1.44
N CYS A 82 2.47 9.20 0.66
CA CYS A 82 2.60 8.69 -0.71
C CYS A 82 3.20 9.72 -1.68
N GLN A 83 2.97 11.02 -1.47
CA GLN A 83 3.57 12.08 -2.30
C GLN A 83 5.04 12.30 -1.99
N LEU A 84 5.41 12.30 -0.70
CA LEU A 84 6.78 12.50 -0.24
C LEU A 84 7.65 11.27 -0.48
N SER A 85 7.04 10.10 -0.60
CA SER A 85 7.73 8.87 -0.92
C SER A 85 8.05 8.85 -2.42
N LYS A 86 9.35 8.94 -2.78
CA LYS A 86 9.77 8.69 -4.16
C LYS A 86 9.67 7.20 -4.41
N VAL A 87 8.54 6.79 -4.99
CA VAL A 87 8.43 5.46 -5.58
C VAL A 87 9.55 5.34 -6.62
N VAL A 88 10.19 4.17 -6.68
CA VAL A 88 11.36 3.83 -7.53
C VAL A 88 11.12 4.07 -9.03
N PHE A 89 9.91 4.47 -9.43
CA PHE A 89 9.60 4.91 -10.78
C PHE A 89 10.18 6.30 -11.04
N ASN A 90 10.75 6.50 -12.24
CA ASN A 90 10.98 7.86 -12.71
C ASN A 90 9.63 8.63 -12.75
N MET A 91 9.71 9.96 -12.65
CA MET A 91 8.54 10.84 -12.51
C MET A 91 7.47 10.58 -13.60
N ASP A 92 7.91 10.36 -14.84
CA ASP A 92 7.03 10.04 -15.97
C ASP A 92 6.27 8.73 -15.78
N SER A 93 6.96 7.67 -15.35
CA SER A 93 6.31 6.38 -15.12
C SER A 93 5.33 6.46 -13.95
N ALA A 94 5.72 7.13 -12.86
CA ALA A 94 4.84 7.33 -11.70
C ALA A 94 3.55 8.06 -12.10
N GLN A 95 3.65 9.12 -12.89
CA GLN A 95 2.50 9.89 -13.36
C GLN A 95 1.62 9.05 -14.30
N ARG A 96 2.22 8.33 -15.26
CA ARG A 96 1.49 7.47 -16.21
C ARG A 96 0.78 6.31 -15.51
N PHE A 97 1.42 5.65 -14.55
CA PHE A 97 0.80 4.57 -13.78
C PHE A 97 -0.31 5.09 -12.88
N GLY A 98 -0.09 6.22 -12.19
CA GLY A 98 -1.12 6.87 -11.38
C GLY A 98 -2.34 7.29 -12.20
N GLY A 99 -2.12 7.89 -13.38
CA GLY A 99 -3.20 8.29 -14.29
C GLY A 99 -4.02 7.11 -14.80
N ARG A 100 -3.36 6.06 -15.31
CA ARG A 100 -4.04 4.86 -15.82
C ARG A 100 -4.76 4.08 -14.72
N GLY A 101 -4.16 3.96 -13.54
CA GLY A 101 -4.77 3.31 -12.38
C GLY A 101 -6.07 4.01 -11.98
N ARG A 102 -6.06 5.35 -11.90
CA ARG A 102 -7.29 6.13 -11.61
C ARG A 102 -8.33 5.98 -12.71
N ALA A 103 -7.95 6.09 -13.98
CA ALA A 103 -8.88 5.93 -15.10
C ALA A 103 -9.56 4.56 -15.09
N LYS A 104 -8.79 3.48 -14.82
CA LYS A 104 -9.34 2.13 -14.66
C LYS A 104 -10.29 2.04 -13.48
N ALA A 105 -9.93 2.61 -12.32
CA ALA A 105 -10.77 2.58 -11.14
C ALA A 105 -12.12 3.30 -11.35
N VAL A 106 -12.10 4.48 -11.97
CA VAL A 106 -13.32 5.23 -12.30
C VAL A 106 -14.18 4.50 -13.34
N LYS A 107 -13.55 3.83 -14.30
CA LYS A 107 -14.26 3.04 -15.33
C LYS A 107 -14.93 1.80 -14.75
N ASP A 108 -14.21 1.05 -13.92
CA ASP A 108 -14.62 -0.30 -13.52
C ASP A 108 -15.40 -0.33 -12.19
N TYR A 109 -15.34 0.74 -11.39
CA TYR A 109 -16.01 0.84 -10.09
C TYR A 109 -16.85 2.12 -9.99
N SER A 110 -18.16 1.95 -9.85
CA SER A 110 -19.14 3.04 -9.78
C SER A 110 -20.05 2.83 -8.57
N TRP A 111 -20.07 3.81 -7.66
CA TRP A 111 -21.02 3.82 -6.54
C TRP A 111 -22.47 3.86 -7.02
N ARG A 112 -22.73 4.52 -8.15
CA ARG A 112 -24.06 4.57 -8.77
C ARG A 112 -24.51 3.16 -9.15
N ASP A 113 -23.62 2.39 -9.77
CA ASP A 113 -23.92 1.03 -10.22
C ASP A 113 -24.10 0.09 -9.03
N THR A 114 -23.26 0.25 -7.99
CA THR A 114 -23.40 -0.50 -6.74
C THR A 114 -24.76 -0.21 -6.10
N ILE A 115 -25.16 1.06 -5.96
CA ILE A 115 -26.45 1.43 -5.37
C ILE A 115 -27.60 0.86 -6.21
N GLY A 116 -27.58 1.01 -7.54
CA GLY A 116 -28.61 0.47 -8.41
C GLY A 116 -28.83 -1.04 -8.21
N LYS A 117 -27.75 -1.83 -8.27
CA LYS A 117 -27.80 -3.28 -8.04
C LYS A 117 -28.27 -3.64 -6.63
N THR A 118 -27.88 -2.85 -5.63
CA THR A 118 -28.28 -3.14 -4.24
C THR A 118 -29.76 -2.83 -4.02
N THR A 119 -30.28 -1.75 -4.63
CA THR A 119 -31.71 -1.41 -4.59
C THR A 119 -32.55 -2.48 -5.30
N GLU A 120 -32.16 -2.91 -6.50
CA GLU A 120 -32.83 -4.01 -7.21
C GLU A 120 -32.93 -5.29 -6.36
N LEU A 121 -31.84 -5.64 -5.65
CA LEU A 121 -31.83 -6.78 -4.74
C LEU A 121 -32.82 -6.60 -3.58
N TYR A 122 -32.88 -5.41 -2.97
CA TYR A 122 -33.80 -5.14 -1.87
C TYR A 122 -35.27 -5.15 -2.30
N GLU A 123 -35.58 -4.61 -3.48
CA GLU A 123 -36.93 -4.65 -4.05
C GLU A 123 -37.36 -6.09 -4.36
N GLY A 124 -36.45 -6.90 -4.94
CA GLY A 124 -36.71 -8.32 -5.21
C GLY A 124 -37.05 -9.13 -3.95
N VAL A 125 -36.31 -8.94 -2.86
CA VAL A 125 -36.55 -9.65 -1.59
C VAL A 125 -37.81 -9.14 -0.89
N SER A 126 -38.11 -7.84 -1.01
CA SER A 126 -39.32 -7.23 -0.44
C SER A 126 -40.59 -7.73 -1.13
N CYS A 127 -40.54 -7.96 -2.45
CA CYS A 127 -41.66 -8.44 -3.25
C CYS A 127 -41.96 -9.93 -3.00
N GLN A 128 -40.93 -10.74 -2.73
CA GLN A 128 -41.10 -12.17 -2.38
C GLN A 128 -41.81 -12.40 -1.03
N LYS A 129 -41.75 -11.44 -0.11
CA LYS A 129 -42.46 -11.53 1.19
C LYS A 129 -43.96 -11.22 1.12
N GLN A 130 -44.45 -10.67 0.00
CA GLN A 130 -45.88 -10.33 -0.17
C GLN A 130 -46.69 -11.41 -0.89
N GLN A 131 -46.04 -12.50 -1.31
CA GLN A 131 -46.66 -13.64 -2.00
C GLN A 131 -46.62 -14.95 -1.19
N ALA A 132 -46.25 -14.89 0.09
CA ALA A 132 -46.22 -16.02 1.03
C ALA A 132 -47.21 -15.83 2.18
#